data_AF-A0A1B8WJY1-F1
#
_entry.id   AF-A0A1B8WJY1-F1
#
_cell.length_a   1.000
_cell.length_b   1.000
_cell.length_c   1.000
_cell.angle_alpha   90.00
_cell.angle_beta   90.00
_cell.angle_gamma   90.00
#
_symmetry.space_group_name_H-M   'P 1'
#
loop_
_entity.id
_entity.type
_entity.pdbx_description
1 polymer ?
#
loop_
_entity_poly.entity_id
_entity_poly.type
_entity_poly.pdbx_seq_one_letter_code
_entity_poly.pdbx_strand_id
1 'polypeptide(L)' 'MTGKKIKIAVPDQEGQVSLMFSRGGPRAGAGRKGIGETKKVSLTLTKQVWDELENRCSVSGLSKSEVIRGMIEASLHNT' A
#
# COMPACT_ATOMS: atom_id res chain seq x y z
N MET A 1 7.81 -15.81 29.47
CA MET A 1 8.94 -15.35 28.65
C MET A 1 8.88 -16.09 27.30
N THR A 2 8.13 -15.57 26.32
CA THR A 2 7.92 -16.26 25.03
C THR A 2 9.01 -15.84 24.05
N GLY A 3 9.91 -16.78 23.71
CA GLY A 3 11.02 -16.54 22.79
C GLY A 3 10.55 -16.15 21.39
N LYS A 4 10.92 -14.94 20.95
CA LYS A 4 10.69 -14.49 19.57
C LYS A 4 11.60 -15.28 18.62
N LYS A 5 11.00 -16.03 17.69
CA LYS A 5 11.72 -16.72 16.61
C LYS A 5 12.24 -15.69 15.60
N ILE A 6 13.56 -15.48 15.60
CA ILE A 6 14.24 -14.62 14.62
C ILE A 6 14.46 -15.47 13.35
N LYS A 7 13.91 -15.03 12.21
CA LYS A 7 14.21 -15.63 10.91
C LYS A 7 15.25 -14.75 10.22
N ILE A 8 16.46 -15.31 10.05
CA ILE A 8 17.56 -14.67 9.34
C ILE A 8 17.41 -15.07 7.86
N ALA A 9 17.19 -14.09 6.98
CA ALA A 9 17.21 -14.27 5.55
C ALA A 9 18.48 -13.64 4.98
N VAL A 10 19.11 -14.32 4.03
CA VAL A 10 20.31 -13.83 3.34
C VAL A 10 19.85 -13.05 2.10
N PRO A 11 20.16 -11.76 1.98
CA PRO A 11 19.80 -10.98 0.79
C PRO A 11 20.77 -11.22 -0.36
N ASP A 12 20.30 -10.95 -1.58
CA ASP A 12 21.00 -11.13 -2.86
C ASP A 12 22.08 -10.05 -3.14
N GLN A 13 22.35 -9.18 -2.17
CA GLN A 13 23.41 -8.17 -2.24
C GLN A 13 24.28 -8.24 -0.98
N GLU A 14 25.57 -8.43 -1.22
CA GLU A 14 26.59 -8.66 -0.20
C GLU A 14 26.61 -7.55 0.88
N GLY A 15 26.46 -7.95 2.14
CA GLY A 15 26.95 -7.15 3.28
C GLY A 15 25.92 -6.47 4.19
N GLN A 16 24.60 -6.58 3.96
CA GLN A 16 23.62 -6.04 4.91
C GLN A 16 22.74 -7.12 5.56
N VAL A 17 22.84 -7.24 6.88
CA VAL A 17 21.93 -8.06 7.69
C VAL A 17 20.69 -7.20 8.04
N SER A 18 19.61 -7.33 7.28
CA SER A 18 18.37 -6.61 7.59
C SER A 18 17.58 -7.33 8.68
N LEU A 19 17.53 -6.77 9.89
CA LEU A 19 16.62 -7.22 10.95
C LEU A 19 15.17 -6.81 10.59
N MET A 20 14.45 -7.66 9.87
CA MET A 20 13.04 -7.43 9.56
C MET A 20 12.16 -7.70 10.79
N PHE A 21 11.75 -6.63 11.49
CA PHE A 21 10.75 -6.68 12.55
C PHE A 21 9.30 -6.52 12.06
N SER A 22 9.06 -6.65 10.75
CA SER A 22 7.79 -6.30 10.11
C SER A 22 7.11 -7.51 9.46
N ARG A 23 5.78 -7.60 9.59
CA ARG A 23 4.94 -8.65 8.99
C ARG A 23 5.03 -8.57 7.46
N GLY A 24 5.95 -9.31 6.84
CA GLY A 24 6.10 -9.34 5.39
C GLY A 24 7.41 -9.97 4.92
N GLY A 25 7.43 -10.49 3.70
CA GLY A 25 8.63 -11.02 3.04
C GLY A 25 9.51 -9.94 2.40
N PRO A 26 10.53 -10.30 1.62
CA PRO A 26 11.55 -9.35 1.11
C PRO A 26 11.09 -8.43 -0.04
N ARG A 27 9.85 -8.56 -0.52
CA ARG A 27 9.34 -7.73 -1.63
C ARG A 27 9.09 -6.29 -1.22
N ALA A 28 9.28 -5.34 -2.14
CA ALA A 28 8.91 -3.94 -1.94
C ALA A 28 7.43 -3.83 -1.52
N GLY A 29 7.17 -3.12 -0.42
CA GLY A 29 5.83 -2.94 0.16
C GLY A 29 5.39 -4.04 1.13
N ALA A 30 6.21 -5.05 1.39
CA ALA A 30 5.99 -5.97 2.50
C ALA A 30 6.22 -5.27 3.85
N GLY A 31 5.36 -5.52 4.83
CA GLY A 31 5.47 -4.87 6.13
C GLY A 31 4.99 -3.42 6.19
N ARG A 32 4.31 -2.91 5.16
CA ARG A 32 3.62 -1.60 5.25
C ARG A 32 2.70 -1.59 6.47
N LYS A 33 2.79 -0.53 7.29
CA LYS A 33 1.94 -0.35 8.47
C LYS A 33 0.47 -0.52 8.06
N GLY A 34 -0.29 -1.30 8.82
CA GLY A 34 -1.72 -1.44 8.58
C GLY A 34 -2.41 -0.11 8.86
N ILE A 35 -2.84 0.58 7.80
CA ILE A 35 -3.59 1.85 7.89
C ILE A 35 -5.05 1.58 8.30
N GLY A 36 -5.52 0.34 8.14
CA GLY A 36 -6.87 -0.11 8.46
C GLY A 36 -7.16 -1.46 7.79
N GLU A 37 -8.44 -1.81 7.66
CA GLU A 37 -8.86 -2.98 6.89
C GLU A 37 -8.87 -2.69 5.39
N THR A 38 -8.35 -3.63 4.59
CA THR A 38 -8.45 -3.55 3.12
C THR A 38 -9.63 -4.40 2.64
N LYS A 39 -10.57 -3.77 1.92
CA LYS A 39 -11.63 -4.46 1.18
C LYS A 39 -11.42 -4.22 -0.32
N LYS A 40 -11.61 -5.26 -1.14
CA LYS A 40 -11.59 -5.12 -2.60
C LYS A 40 -12.99 -4.69 -3.05
N VAL A 41 -13.06 -3.68 -3.90
CA VAL A 41 -14.29 -3.15 -4.46
C VAL A 41 -14.14 -3.08 -5.98
N SER A 42 -15.18 -3.53 -6.68
CA SER A 42 -15.32 -3.32 -8.12
C SER A 42 -16.09 -2.02 -8.33
N LEU A 43 -15.56 -1.16 -9.19
CA LEU A 43 -16.20 0.10 -9.56
C LEU A 43 -16.50 0.09 -11.05
N THR A 44 -17.72 0.49 -11.41
CA THR A 44 -18.11 0.71 -12.80
C THR A 44 -18.33 2.21 -12.98
N LEU A 45 -17.49 2.83 -13.79
CA LEU A 45 -17.51 4.26 -14.09
C LEU A 45 -17.51 4.45 -15.61
N THR A 46 -17.92 5.63 -16.07
CA THR A 46 -17.82 5.96 -17.50
C THR A 46 -16.35 6.07 -17.91
N LYS A 47 -16.07 5.90 -19.21
CA LYS A 47 -14.71 6.04 -19.75
C LYS A 47 -14.09 7.39 -19.39
N GLN A 48 -14.84 8.47 -19.54
CA GLN A 48 -14.39 9.83 -19.20
C GLN A 48 -13.92 9.94 -17.74
N VAL A 49 -14.64 9.32 -16.81
CA VAL A 49 -14.27 9.36 -15.39
C VAL A 49 -13.03 8.49 -15.12
N TRP A 50 -12.90 7.35 -15.80
CA TRP A 50 -11.68 6.56 -15.74
C TRP A 50 -10.48 7.35 -16.24
N ASP A 51 -10.58 7.95 -17.42
CA ASP A 51 -9.49 8.72 -18.03
C ASP A 51 -9.02 9.86 -17.11
N GLU A 52 -9.95 10.57 -16.47
CA GLU A 52 -9.65 11.61 -15.48
C GLU A 52 -8.95 11.04 -14.23
N LEU A 53 -9.39 9.89 -13.72
CA LEU A 53 -8.73 9.24 -12.59
C LEU A 53 -7.29 8.83 -12.94
N GLU A 54 -7.07 8.31 -14.14
CA GLU A 54 -5.74 7.91 -14.60
C GLU A 54 -4.81 9.11 -14.77
N ASN A 55 -5.34 10.21 -15.33
CA ASN A 55 -4.60 11.46 -15.43
C ASN A 55 -4.17 11.98 -14.06
N ARG A 56 -5.10 12.01 -13.07
CA ARG A 56 -4.77 12.41 -11.69
C ARG A 56 -3.70 11.54 -11.04
N CYS A 57 -3.76 10.23 -11.24
CA CYS A 57 -2.72 9.31 -10.75
C CYS A 57 -1.36 9.63 -11.38
N SER A 58 -1.34 9.89 -12.69
CA SER A 58 -0.12 10.19 -13.44
C SER A 58 0.51 11.51 -13.01
N VAL A 59 -0.30 12.56 -12.81
CA VAL A 59 0.16 13.88 -12.38
C VAL A 59 0.65 13.88 -10.93
N SER A 60 -0.04 13.17 -10.03
CA SER A 60 0.29 13.15 -8.60
C SER A 60 1.34 12.10 -8.22
N GLY A 61 1.63 11.13 -9.10
CA GLY A 61 2.49 9.98 -8.81
C GLY A 61 1.88 9.00 -7.80
N LEU A 62 0.60 9.15 -7.46
CA LEU A 62 -0.10 8.30 -6.49
C LEU A 62 -0.74 7.08 -7.16
N SER A 63 -0.86 5.98 -6.41
CA SER A 63 -1.60 4.82 -6.89
C SER A 63 -3.10 5.10 -6.96
N LYS A 64 -3.81 4.38 -7.84
CA LYS A 64 -5.29 4.47 -7.95
C LYS A 64 -5.97 4.29 -6.59
N SER A 65 -5.47 3.36 -5.77
CA SER A 65 -6.01 3.11 -4.43
C SER A 65 -5.80 4.25 -3.45
N GLU A 66 -4.72 5.03 -3.57
CA GLU A 66 -4.46 6.21 -2.75
C GLU A 66 -5.36 7.36 -3.16
N VAL A 67 -5.50 7.58 -4.47
CA VAL A 67 -6.39 8.60 -5.01
C VAL A 67 -7.85 8.33 -4.60
N ILE A 68 -8.33 7.11 -4.80
CA ILE A 68 -9.71 6.72 -4.43
C ILE A 68 -9.92 6.84 -2.91
N ARG A 69 -8.94 6.41 -2.09
CA ARG A 69 -9.03 6.55 -0.64
C ARG A 69 -9.17 8.01 -0.22
N GLY A 70 -8.33 8.89 -0.76
CA GLY A 70 -8.39 10.33 -0.46
C GLY A 70 -9.74 10.95 -0.85
N MET A 71 -10.32 10.54 -1.97
CA MET A 71 -11.66 10.98 -2.38
C MET A 71 -12.75 10.52 -1.39
N ILE A 72 -12.69 9.27 -0.93
CA ILE A 72 -13.66 8.72 0.04
C ILE A 72 -13.53 9.43 1.39
N GLU A 73 -12.30 9.58 1.90
CA GLU A 73 -12.03 10.27 3.17
C GLU A 73 -12.48 11.73 3.12
N ALA A 74 -12.16 12.46 2.04
CA ALA A 74 -12.58 13.85 1.86
C ALA A 74 -14.11 13.99 1.80
N SER A 75 -14.81 13.04 1.18
CA SER A 75 -16.27 13.03 1.11
C SER A 75 -16.92 12.77 2.48
N LEU A 76 -16.37 11.82 3.25
CA LEU A 76 -16.92 11.40 4.55
C LEU A 76 -16.51 12.30 5.72
N HIS A 77 -15.38 13.02 5.64
CA HIS A 77 -14.93 13.94 6.69
C HIS A 77 -15.56 15.34 6.59
N ASN A 78 -16.35 15.62 5.56
CA ASN A 78 -17.00 16.92 5.35
C ASN A 78 -18.46 16.95 5.87
N THR A 79 -18.77 16.08 6.85
CA THR A 79 -20.06 16.00 7.57
C THR A 79 -19.80 16.07 9.06
#